data_AF-A0A199UU77-F1
#
_entry.id   AF-A0A199UU77-F1
#
_cell.length_a   1.000
_cell.length_b   1.000
_cell.length_c   1.000
_cell.angle_alpha   90.00
_cell.angle_beta   90.00
_cell.angle_gamma   90.00
#
_symmetry.space_group_name_H-M   'P 1'
#
loop_
_entity.id
_entity.type
_entity.pdbx_description
1 polymer ?
#
loop_
_entity_poly.entity_id
_entity_poly.type
_entity_poly.pdbx_seq_one_letter_code
_entity_poly.pdbx_strand_id
1 'polypeptide(L)'
;MKHGGDGEMKNTTGEPLLVVQSAIQRRTLSIAGAFALPCAVELGIPDRIHAYGCQPMPLAALALSISVPPEKHPMLRRLMHLLSAQGVFALQALGDGYLLTPLSRLLVDDGSPNISAYVRALLTPDLVKPWHCMSEWLTQAGGASSKAAFETAHGGKSFWDVARERPEVGRLFDEAMVCESRRTGAAVAACCPHVFRGIGTLVDVGGGNGTTARLVAEAFPQVKCTVLDLPHVVAAAPKCELFDAVGGDMFQHIPPADAVRLK
;
A
#
# COMPACT_ATOMS: atom_id res chain seq x y z
N MET A 1 -30.74 53.25 -35.35
CA MET A 1 -29.30 52.99 -35.23
C MET A 1 -29.10 52.19 -33.94
N LYS A 2 -29.14 50.85 -34.02
CA LYS A 2 -27.98 49.91 -34.03
C LYS A 2 -27.04 50.14 -32.84
N HIS A 3 -27.19 49.39 -31.74
CA HIS A 3 -26.66 48.03 -31.45
C HIS A 3 -25.18 48.01 -31.06
N GLY A 4 -24.94 47.64 -29.79
CA GLY A 4 -24.18 46.45 -29.37
C GLY A 4 -22.75 46.26 -29.89
N GLY A 5 -21.81 46.11 -28.96
CA GLY A 5 -20.46 45.63 -29.23
C GLY A 5 -19.81 45.14 -27.96
N ASP A 6 -19.76 43.82 -27.82
CA ASP A 6 -19.34 43.03 -26.68
C ASP A 6 -17.92 43.32 -26.19
N GLY A 7 -17.78 43.32 -24.86
CA GLY A 7 -16.50 43.22 -24.18
C GLY A 7 -15.91 41.83 -24.38
N GLU A 8 -15.06 41.71 -25.39
CA GLU A 8 -14.28 40.52 -25.69
C GLU A 8 -13.31 40.24 -24.52
N MET A 9 -13.69 39.35 -23.61
CA MET A 9 -12.76 38.75 -22.65
C MET A 9 -11.75 37.92 -23.44
N LYS A 10 -10.56 38.49 -23.65
CA LYS A 10 -9.40 37.81 -24.22
C LYS A 10 -8.98 36.67 -23.28
N ASN A 11 -9.45 35.47 -23.59
CA ASN A 11 -8.94 34.20 -23.08
C ASN A 11 -7.44 34.12 -23.39
N THR A 12 -6.63 34.35 -22.37
CA THR A 12 -5.20 34.07 -22.39
C THR A 12 -4.96 32.74 -21.67
N THR A 13 -4.06 31.93 -22.25
CA THR A 13 -3.65 30.54 -21.93
C THR A 13 -4.51 29.41 -22.51
N GLY A 14 -4.48 29.27 -23.85
CA GLY A 14 -5.13 28.16 -24.55
C GLY A 14 -4.20 26.94 -24.72
N GLU A 15 -4.08 26.09 -23.70
CA GLU A 15 -3.79 24.68 -24.00
C GLU A 15 -4.96 24.15 -24.85
N PRO A 16 -4.71 23.41 -25.95
CA PRO A 16 -5.80 22.90 -26.78
C PRO A 16 -6.81 22.13 -25.93
N LEU A 17 -8.12 22.39 -26.11
CA LEU A 17 -9.18 21.73 -25.33
C LEU A 17 -9.01 20.20 -25.27
N LEU A 18 -8.50 19.60 -26.35
CA LEU A 18 -8.18 18.17 -26.44
C LEU A 18 -7.08 17.74 -25.46
N VAL A 19 -6.06 18.56 -25.22
CA VAL A 19 -4.98 18.31 -24.25
C VAL A 19 -5.56 18.31 -22.84
N VAL A 20 -6.38 19.31 -22.51
CA VAL A 20 -7.06 19.41 -21.21
C VAL A 20 -7.99 18.22 -20.98
N GLN A 21 -8.80 17.86 -21.99
CA GLN A 21 -9.67 16.68 -21.93
C GLN A 21 -8.87 15.39 -21.72
N SER A 22 -7.77 15.21 -22.45
CA SER A 22 -6.89 14.03 -22.31
C SER A 22 -6.28 13.96 -20.90
N ALA A 23 -5.93 15.11 -20.32
CA ALA A 23 -5.39 15.20 -18.98
C ALA A 23 -6.42 14.82 -17.90
N ILE A 24 -7.70 15.17 -18.09
CA ILE A 24 -8.81 14.74 -17.22
C ILE A 24 -9.01 13.23 -17.36
N GLN A 25 -9.17 12.73 -18.59
CA GLN A 25 -9.39 11.31 -18.85
C GLN A 25 -8.28 10.43 -18.27
N ARG A 26 -7.00 10.85 -18.39
CA ARG A 26 -5.86 10.14 -17.79
C ARG A 26 -5.99 10.01 -16.26
N ARG A 27 -6.44 11.07 -15.58
CA ARG A 27 -6.63 11.07 -14.13
C ARG A 27 -7.80 10.17 -13.74
N THR A 28 -8.94 10.27 -14.43
CA THR A 28 -10.10 9.41 -14.17
C THR A 28 -9.78 7.94 -14.38
N LEU A 29 -9.06 7.61 -15.47
CA LEU A 29 -8.70 6.23 -15.79
C LEU A 29 -7.50 5.70 -14.98
N SER A 30 -6.87 6.53 -14.14
CA SER A 30 -5.77 6.07 -13.25
C SER A 30 -6.21 4.96 -12.29
N ILE A 31 -7.51 4.89 -11.98
CA ILE A 31 -8.12 3.81 -11.21
C ILE A 31 -7.88 2.43 -11.84
N ALA A 32 -7.92 2.32 -13.17
CA ALA A 32 -7.62 1.06 -13.86
C ALA A 32 -6.17 0.63 -13.61
N GLY A 33 -5.25 1.60 -13.51
CA GLY A 33 -3.87 1.36 -13.11
C GLY A 33 -3.74 0.89 -11.67
N ALA A 34 -4.45 1.52 -10.75
CA ALA A 34 -4.48 1.12 -9.34
C ALA A 34 -4.92 -0.35 -9.20
N PHE A 35 -6.01 -0.76 -9.87
CA PHE A 35 -6.52 -2.14 -9.81
C PHE A 35 -5.78 -3.15 -10.70
N ALA A 36 -5.01 -2.70 -11.69
CA ALA A 36 -4.14 -3.56 -12.48
C ALA A 36 -3.00 -4.16 -11.65
N LEU A 37 -2.48 -3.41 -10.68
CA LEU A 37 -1.37 -3.82 -9.84
C LEU A 37 -1.69 -5.03 -8.93
N PRO A 38 -2.76 -5.04 -8.12
CA PRO A 38 -3.12 -6.21 -7.32
C PRO A 38 -3.45 -7.40 -8.21
N CYS A 39 -4.09 -7.20 -9.38
CA CYS A 39 -4.32 -8.27 -10.34
C CYS A 39 -3.01 -8.94 -10.79
N ALA A 40 -1.97 -8.16 -11.10
CA ALA A 40 -0.67 -8.72 -11.48
C ALA A 40 0.00 -9.47 -10.32
N VAL A 41 -0.14 -8.97 -9.09
CA VAL A 41 0.36 -9.64 -7.87
C VAL A 41 -0.39 -10.95 -7.62
N GLU A 42 -1.71 -10.95 -7.69
CA GLU A 42 -2.56 -12.14 -7.48
C GLU A 42 -2.31 -13.23 -8.53
N LEU A 43 -2.04 -12.83 -9.77
CA LEU A 43 -1.63 -13.74 -10.84
C LEU A 43 -0.18 -14.23 -10.69
N GLY A 44 0.61 -13.69 -9.75
CA GLY A 44 2.02 -14.04 -9.56
C GLY A 44 2.93 -13.58 -10.70
N ILE A 45 2.52 -12.56 -11.47
CA ILE A 45 3.27 -12.08 -12.64
C ILE A 45 4.71 -11.65 -12.28
N PRO A 46 4.96 -10.87 -11.20
CA PRO A 46 6.32 -10.53 -10.79
C PRO A 46 7.19 -11.77 -10.57
N ASP A 47 6.66 -12.78 -9.89
CA ASP A 47 7.39 -14.00 -9.55
C ASP A 47 7.69 -14.83 -10.78
N ARG A 48 6.75 -14.93 -11.73
CA ARG A 48 6.97 -15.66 -12.99
C ARG A 48 8.04 -15.01 -13.86
N ILE A 49 8.03 -13.68 -13.96
CA ILE A 49 9.08 -12.96 -14.70
C ILE A 49 10.42 -13.09 -13.95
N HIS A 50 10.43 -13.04 -12.62
CA HIS A 50 11.64 -13.27 -11.83
C HIS A 50 12.23 -14.67 -12.08
N ALA A 51 11.40 -15.71 -11.97
CA ALA A 51 11.80 -17.10 -12.16
C ALA A 51 12.24 -17.42 -13.60
N TYR A 52 11.77 -16.65 -14.58
CA TYR A 52 12.20 -16.77 -15.98
C TYR A 52 13.66 -16.30 -16.19
N GLY A 53 14.19 -15.47 -15.27
CA GLY A 53 15.58 -15.05 -15.24
C GLY A 53 15.83 -13.70 -15.92
N CYS A 54 17.05 -13.49 -16.44
CA CYS A 54 17.49 -12.20 -16.98
C CYS A 54 16.93 -11.89 -18.38
N GLN A 55 16.32 -12.87 -19.05
CA GLN A 55 15.76 -12.67 -20.38
C GLN A 55 14.34 -12.08 -20.31
N PRO A 56 13.95 -11.22 -21.27
CA PRO A 56 12.58 -10.75 -21.37
C PRO A 56 11.61 -11.92 -21.53
N MET A 57 10.61 -12.03 -20.65
CA MET A 57 9.63 -13.11 -20.69
C MET A 57 8.56 -12.81 -21.77
N PRO A 58 8.43 -13.62 -22.83
CA PRO A 58 7.41 -13.39 -23.85
C PRO A 58 5.99 -13.52 -23.29
N LEU A 59 5.03 -12.77 -23.85
CA LEU A 59 3.63 -12.83 -23.41
C LEU A 59 3.05 -14.26 -23.40
N ALA A 60 3.39 -15.08 -24.41
CA ALA A 60 2.91 -16.46 -24.51
C ALA A 60 3.46 -17.35 -23.36
N ALA A 61 4.74 -17.17 -23.01
CA ALA A 61 5.35 -17.88 -21.90
C ALA A 61 4.75 -17.43 -20.56
N LEU A 62 4.53 -16.12 -20.40
CA LEU A 62 3.85 -15.58 -19.22
C LEU A 62 2.46 -16.18 -19.09
N ALA A 63 1.62 -16.09 -20.13
CA ALA A 63 0.26 -16.61 -20.15
C ALA A 63 0.20 -18.10 -19.79
N LEU A 64 1.12 -18.91 -20.30
CA LEU A 64 1.24 -20.33 -19.96
C LEU A 64 1.59 -20.53 -18.47
N SER A 65 2.53 -19.75 -17.95
CA SER A 65 3.02 -19.87 -16.56
C SER A 65 2.01 -19.47 -15.47
N ILE A 66 0.99 -18.70 -15.85
CA ILE A 66 -0.13 -18.27 -14.99
C ILE A 66 -1.47 -18.86 -15.45
N SER A 67 -1.44 -19.87 -16.34
CA SER A 67 -2.61 -20.61 -16.82
C SER A 67 -3.74 -19.72 -17.38
N VAL A 68 -3.40 -18.64 -18.09
CA VAL A 68 -4.38 -17.74 -18.71
C VAL A 68 -4.95 -18.39 -19.99
N PRO A 69 -6.28 -18.56 -20.10
CA PRO A 69 -6.92 -19.11 -21.29
C PRO A 69 -6.60 -18.31 -22.57
N PRO A 70 -6.45 -18.97 -23.74
CA PRO A 70 -6.12 -18.31 -25.01
C PRO A 70 -7.03 -17.13 -25.35
N GLU A 71 -8.33 -17.23 -25.08
CA GLU A 71 -9.32 -16.18 -25.33
C GLU A 71 -9.08 -14.90 -24.51
N LYS A 72 -8.33 -15.00 -23.40
CA LYS A 72 -7.98 -13.86 -22.53
C LYS A 72 -6.58 -13.29 -22.81
N HIS A 73 -5.79 -13.89 -23.71
CA HIS A 73 -4.45 -13.38 -24.06
C HIS A 73 -4.46 -11.90 -24.51
N PRO A 74 -5.45 -11.42 -25.31
CA PRO A 74 -5.53 -10.00 -25.63
C PRO A 74 -5.74 -9.10 -24.40
N MET A 75 -6.45 -9.57 -23.38
CA MET A 75 -6.67 -8.82 -22.15
C MET A 75 -5.42 -8.82 -21.26
N LEU A 76 -4.71 -9.95 -21.17
CA LEU A 76 -3.41 -10.01 -20.50
C LEU A 76 -2.41 -9.04 -21.15
N ARG A 77 -2.36 -8.98 -22.49
CA ARG A 77 -1.52 -8.00 -23.21
C ARG A 77 -1.85 -6.57 -22.79
N ARG A 78 -3.13 -6.20 -22.74
CA ARG A 78 -3.58 -4.86 -22.34
C ARG A 78 -3.19 -4.54 -20.89
N LEU A 79 -3.36 -5.49 -19.97
CA LEU A 79 -2.93 -5.37 -18.58
C LEU A 79 -1.42 -5.10 -18.50
N MET A 80 -0.62 -5.92 -19.18
CA MET A 80 0.84 -5.77 -19.17
C MET A 80 1.31 -4.48 -19.85
N HIS A 81 0.63 -4.03 -20.91
CA HIS A 81 0.93 -2.73 -21.54
C HIS A 81 0.63 -1.56 -20.60
N LEU A 82 -0.49 -1.60 -19.89
CA LEU A 82 -0.84 -0.58 -18.90
C LEU A 82 0.23 -0.51 -17.80
N LEU A 83 0.57 -1.65 -17.20
CA LEU A 83 1.59 -1.73 -16.14
C LEU A 83 2.98 -1.34 -16.65
N SER A 84 3.30 -1.64 -17.91
CA SER A 84 4.55 -1.21 -18.54
C SER A 84 4.59 0.30 -18.79
N ALA A 85 3.48 0.89 -19.25
CA ALA A 85 3.35 2.34 -19.43
C ALA A 85 3.42 3.10 -18.08
N GLN A 86 3.13 2.43 -16.97
CA GLN A 86 3.30 2.95 -15.60
C GLN A 86 4.69 2.67 -15.01
N GLY A 87 5.59 2.02 -15.75
CA GLY A 87 6.93 1.69 -15.29
C GLY A 87 7.01 0.54 -14.29
N VAL A 88 5.90 -0.17 -14.04
CA VAL A 88 5.88 -1.37 -13.18
C VAL A 88 6.66 -2.51 -13.85
N PHE A 89 6.49 -2.70 -15.16
CA PHE A 89 7.28 -3.61 -15.97
C PHE A 89 7.98 -2.85 -17.10
N ALA A 90 9.04 -3.42 -17.66
CA ALA A 90 9.66 -2.92 -18.88
C ALA A 90 9.29 -3.83 -20.05
N LEU A 91 8.73 -3.25 -21.10
CA LEU A 91 8.46 -3.94 -22.37
C LEU A 91 9.65 -3.72 -23.32
N GLN A 92 10.27 -4.80 -23.78
CA GLN A 92 11.38 -4.71 -24.73
C GLN A 92 10.85 -4.54 -26.17
N ALA A 93 11.24 -3.45 -26.81
CA ALA A 93 10.72 -3.00 -28.11
C ALA A 93 10.93 -3.99 -29.28
N LEU A 94 11.89 -4.92 -29.17
CA LEU A 94 12.29 -5.84 -30.25
C LEU A 94 11.77 -7.27 -30.07
N GLY A 95 11.11 -7.61 -28.95
CA GLY A 95 10.84 -9.00 -28.60
C GLY A 95 9.52 -9.30 -27.88
N ASP A 96 8.61 -8.33 -27.73
CA ASP A 96 7.33 -8.49 -27.01
C ASP A 96 7.48 -9.19 -25.65
N GLY A 97 8.60 -8.93 -24.98
CA GLY A 97 8.99 -9.56 -23.73
C GLY A 97 9.00 -8.57 -22.57
N TYR A 98 8.63 -9.05 -21.39
CA TYR A 98 8.54 -8.24 -20.17
C TYR A 98 9.71 -8.51 -19.25
N LEU A 99 10.24 -7.44 -18.65
CA LEU A 99 11.30 -7.45 -17.65
C LEU A 99 10.81 -6.78 -16.36
N LEU A 100 11.40 -7.20 -15.24
CA LEU A 100 11.20 -6.51 -13.96
C LEU A 100 11.91 -5.15 -13.96
N THR A 101 11.23 -4.14 -13.44
CA THR A 101 11.80 -2.84 -13.07
C THR A 101 12.08 -2.82 -11.56
N PRO A 102 12.75 -1.78 -11.03
CA PRO A 102 12.87 -1.63 -9.59
C PRO A 102 11.52 -1.67 -8.85
N LEU A 103 10.42 -1.21 -9.46
CA LEU A 103 9.09 -1.26 -8.85
C LEU A 103 8.56 -2.69 -8.74
N SER A 104 8.54 -3.45 -9.84
CA SER A 104 8.05 -4.84 -9.80
C SER A 104 8.96 -5.79 -9.04
N ARG A 105 10.27 -5.49 -8.91
CA ARG A 105 11.17 -6.26 -8.02
C ARG A 105 10.74 -6.22 -6.57
N LEU A 106 10.11 -5.14 -6.10
CA LEU A 106 9.58 -5.06 -4.74
C LEU A 106 8.33 -5.91 -4.51
N LEU A 107 7.78 -6.48 -5.58
CA LEU A 107 6.58 -7.32 -5.53
C LEU A 107 6.91 -8.82 -5.62
N VAL A 108 8.18 -9.16 -5.88
CA VAL A 108 8.61 -10.56 -6.02
C VAL A 108 8.64 -11.24 -4.66
N ASP A 109 8.03 -12.42 -4.57
CA ASP A 109 8.03 -13.28 -3.39
C ASP A 109 9.07 -14.41 -3.52
N ASP A 110 10.34 -14.06 -3.35
CA ASP A 110 11.49 -14.98 -3.39
C ASP A 110 12.02 -15.37 -1.99
N GLY A 111 11.23 -15.09 -0.95
CA GLY A 111 11.65 -15.20 0.45
C GLY A 111 12.28 -13.92 1.01
N SER A 112 12.60 -12.93 0.17
CA SER A 112 13.04 -11.61 0.62
C SER A 112 11.86 -10.70 1.01
N PRO A 113 12.09 -9.66 1.84
CA PRO A 113 11.04 -8.68 2.16
C PRO A 113 10.48 -7.97 0.91
N ASN A 114 9.18 -8.20 0.65
CA ASN A 114 8.42 -7.60 -0.45
C ASN A 114 7.21 -6.81 0.07
N ILE A 115 6.56 -6.06 -0.82
CA ILE A 115 5.36 -5.24 -0.51
C ILE A 115 4.08 -5.78 -1.19
N SER A 116 4.09 -7.04 -1.63
CA SER A 116 2.95 -7.63 -2.36
C SER A 116 1.68 -7.71 -1.51
N ALA A 117 1.82 -7.99 -0.20
CA ALA A 117 0.70 -8.03 0.73
C ALA A 117 0.07 -6.64 0.94
N TYR A 118 0.90 -5.59 0.97
CA TYR A 118 0.42 -4.21 1.05
C TYR A 118 -0.47 -3.83 -0.14
N VAL A 119 -0.03 -4.17 -1.35
CA VAL A 119 -0.81 -3.94 -2.58
C VAL A 119 -2.15 -4.67 -2.54
N ARG A 120 -2.16 -5.93 -2.08
CA ARG A 120 -3.38 -6.74 -1.98
C ARG A 120 -4.38 -6.18 -0.96
N ALA A 121 -3.89 -5.72 0.20
CA ALA A 121 -4.76 -5.25 1.27
C ALA A 121 -5.43 -3.91 0.93
N LEU A 122 -4.67 -2.91 0.48
CA LEU A 122 -5.17 -1.53 0.38
C LEU A 122 -6.22 -1.31 -0.72
N LEU A 123 -6.34 -2.25 -1.66
CA LEU A 123 -7.30 -2.17 -2.76
C LEU A 123 -8.45 -3.18 -2.59
N THR A 124 -8.64 -3.71 -1.37
CA THR A 124 -9.81 -4.51 -1.03
C THR A 124 -11.10 -3.70 -1.09
N PRO A 125 -12.27 -4.34 -1.36
CA PRO A 125 -13.56 -3.64 -1.39
C PRO A 125 -13.82 -2.80 -0.13
N ASP A 126 -13.42 -3.30 1.04
CA ASP A 126 -13.64 -2.62 2.32
C ASP A 126 -12.86 -1.31 2.47
N LEU A 127 -11.61 -1.28 2.00
CA LEU A 127 -10.76 -0.08 2.02
C LEU A 127 -11.04 0.86 0.83
N VAL A 128 -11.62 0.34 -0.25
CA VAL A 128 -12.05 1.14 -1.41
C VAL A 128 -13.43 1.79 -1.19
N LYS A 129 -14.31 1.17 -0.40
CA LYS A 129 -15.67 1.67 -0.13
C LYS A 129 -15.75 3.16 0.26
N PRO A 130 -14.89 3.69 1.14
CA PRO A 130 -14.97 5.09 1.56
C PRO A 130 -14.76 6.11 0.43
N TRP A 131 -14.04 5.71 -0.62
CA TRP A 131 -13.80 6.56 -1.79
C TRP A 131 -15.09 6.87 -2.56
N HIS A 132 -16.12 6.03 -2.42
CA HIS A 132 -17.42 6.22 -3.08
C HIS A 132 -18.32 7.24 -2.38
N CYS A 133 -18.05 7.60 -1.12
CA CYS A 133 -18.88 8.54 -0.36
C CYS A 133 -18.12 9.80 0.07
N MET A 134 -16.91 10.06 -0.46
CA MET A 134 -16.09 11.21 -0.02
C MET A 134 -16.76 12.56 -0.24
N SER A 135 -17.41 12.78 -1.39
CA SER A 135 -18.11 14.04 -1.68
C SER A 135 -19.24 14.30 -0.68
N GLU A 136 -20.03 13.27 -0.37
CA GLU A 136 -21.10 13.36 0.62
C GLU A 136 -20.50 13.61 2.01
N TRP A 137 -19.50 12.84 2.41
CA TRP A 137 -18.80 12.99 3.69
C TRP A 137 -18.22 14.40 3.89
N LEU A 138 -17.60 14.99 2.85
CA LEU A 138 -17.03 16.35 2.90
C LEU A 138 -18.09 17.45 3.07
N THR A 139 -19.31 17.21 2.61
CA THR A 139 -20.41 18.20 2.65
C THR A 139 -21.34 18.00 3.84
N GLN A 140 -21.19 16.91 4.59
CA GLN A 140 -21.95 16.67 5.81
C GLN A 140 -21.56 17.67 6.89
N ALA A 141 -22.57 18.33 7.48
CA ALA A 141 -22.37 19.18 8.64
C ALA A 141 -22.02 18.31 9.86
N GLY A 142 -20.77 18.41 10.32
CA GLY A 142 -20.32 17.75 11.53
C GLY A 142 -19.18 18.57 12.13
N GLY A 143 -19.35 19.04 13.37
CA GLY A 143 -18.27 19.71 14.12
C GLY A 143 -17.13 18.73 14.47
N ALA A 144 -16.43 18.97 15.58
CA ALA A 144 -15.31 18.15 16.04
C ALA A 144 -15.60 16.64 16.28
N SER A 145 -16.86 16.22 16.13
CA SER A 145 -17.35 14.83 16.30
C SER A 145 -17.78 14.18 14.96
N SER A 146 -17.37 14.73 13.81
CA SER A 146 -17.68 14.10 12.52
C SER A 146 -17.01 12.72 12.42
N LYS A 147 -17.80 11.71 12.04
CA LYS A 147 -17.31 10.35 11.80
C LYS A 147 -16.27 10.35 10.68
N ALA A 148 -15.30 9.45 10.75
CA ALA A 148 -14.34 9.27 9.65
C ALA A 148 -15.05 8.78 8.37
N ALA A 149 -14.49 9.07 7.20
CA ALA A 149 -15.06 8.61 5.92
C ALA A 149 -15.27 7.09 5.88
N PHE A 150 -14.34 6.34 6.50
CA PHE A 150 -14.48 4.89 6.65
C PHE A 150 -15.73 4.52 7.47
N GLU A 151 -15.93 5.16 8.62
CA GLU A 151 -17.08 4.91 9.47
C GLU A 151 -18.39 5.24 8.76
N THR A 152 -18.46 6.36 8.04
CA THR A 152 -19.63 6.72 7.23
C THR A 152 -19.94 5.66 6.18
N ALA A 153 -18.93 5.15 5.47
CA ALA A 153 -19.09 4.10 4.48
C ALA A 153 -19.51 2.74 5.08
N HIS A 154 -19.17 2.49 6.34
CA HIS A 154 -19.39 1.21 7.03
C HIS A 154 -20.45 1.28 8.15
N GLY A 155 -21.41 2.20 8.03
CA GLY A 155 -22.58 2.24 8.93
C GLY A 155 -22.25 2.69 10.36
N GLY A 156 -21.21 3.49 10.52
CA GLY A 156 -20.73 4.01 11.80
C GLY A 156 -19.70 3.14 12.51
N LYS A 157 -19.24 2.04 11.88
CA LYS A 157 -18.22 1.15 12.44
C LYS A 157 -16.82 1.63 12.07
N SER A 158 -15.90 1.64 13.03
CA SER A 158 -14.49 1.92 12.76
C SER A 158 -13.87 0.79 11.93
N PHE A 159 -12.69 1.04 11.36
CA PHE A 159 -11.91 -0.01 10.71
C PHE A 159 -11.67 -1.20 11.63
N TRP A 160 -11.35 -0.94 12.90
CA TRP A 160 -11.07 -1.98 13.89
C TRP A 160 -12.31 -2.81 14.24
N ASP A 161 -13.50 -2.20 14.25
CA ASP A 161 -14.76 -2.93 14.44
C ASP A 161 -15.02 -3.86 13.26
N VAL A 162 -14.84 -3.37 12.03
CA VAL A 162 -14.98 -4.19 10.81
C VAL A 162 -13.96 -5.33 10.80
N ALA A 163 -12.69 -5.06 11.11
CA ALA A 163 -11.64 -6.08 11.16
C ALA A 163 -11.91 -7.16 12.23
N ARG A 164 -12.55 -6.79 13.35
CA ARG A 164 -12.96 -7.72 14.40
C ARG A 164 -14.13 -8.62 13.97
N GLU A 165 -15.11 -8.05 13.28
CA GLU A 165 -16.27 -8.80 12.76
C GLU A 165 -15.93 -9.67 11.55
N ARG A 166 -14.91 -9.26 10.79
CA ARG A 166 -14.47 -9.89 9.54
C ARG A 166 -12.97 -10.19 9.59
N PRO A 167 -12.58 -11.33 10.19
CA PRO A 167 -11.18 -11.68 10.43
C PRO A 167 -10.32 -11.71 9.15
N GLU A 168 -10.91 -11.91 7.98
CA GLU A 168 -10.19 -11.84 6.71
C GLU A 168 -9.67 -10.43 6.38
N VAL A 169 -10.42 -9.39 6.75
CA VAL A 169 -10.01 -7.99 6.58
C VAL A 169 -8.87 -7.65 7.53
N GLY A 170 -9.00 -8.06 8.80
CA GLY A 170 -7.96 -7.90 9.81
C GLY A 170 -6.66 -8.61 9.38
N ARG A 171 -6.75 -9.87 8.96
CA ARG A 171 -5.59 -10.65 8.51
C ARG A 171 -4.87 -10.01 7.31
N LEU A 172 -5.61 -9.56 6.29
CA LEU A 172 -4.99 -8.90 5.13
C LEU A 172 -4.30 -7.60 5.53
N PHE A 173 -4.92 -6.83 6.42
CA PHE A 173 -4.33 -5.60 6.94
C PHE A 173 -3.06 -5.88 7.76
N ASP A 174 -3.09 -6.90 8.62
CA ASP A 174 -1.94 -7.32 9.41
C ASP A 174 -0.79 -7.77 8.51
N GLU A 175 -1.05 -8.62 7.51
CA GLU A 175 -0.06 -9.05 6.52
C GLU A 175 0.57 -7.85 5.78
N ALA A 176 -0.25 -6.86 5.41
CA ALA A 176 0.21 -5.61 4.81
C ALA A 176 1.09 -4.78 5.76
N MET A 177 0.68 -4.61 7.01
CA MET A 177 1.45 -3.84 7.98
C MET A 177 2.76 -4.54 8.34
N VAL A 178 2.79 -5.87 8.40
CA VAL A 178 4.01 -6.66 8.63
C VAL A 178 4.98 -6.52 7.45
N CYS A 179 4.49 -6.64 6.21
CA CYS A 179 5.36 -6.53 5.04
C CYS A 179 6.00 -5.14 4.92
N GLU A 180 5.24 -4.09 5.19
CA GLU A 180 5.76 -2.72 5.24
C GLU A 180 6.75 -2.57 6.39
N SER A 181 6.40 -3.03 7.61
CA SER A 181 7.24 -2.87 8.81
C SER A 181 8.58 -3.56 8.68
N ARG A 182 8.65 -4.73 8.03
CA ARG A 182 9.92 -5.42 7.75
C ARG A 182 10.85 -4.53 6.93
N ARG A 183 10.32 -3.88 5.91
CA ARG A 183 11.11 -3.06 4.99
C ARG A 183 11.53 -1.73 5.63
N THR A 184 10.58 -1.03 6.24
CA THR A 184 10.84 0.27 6.88
C THR A 184 11.69 0.10 8.13
N GLY A 185 11.43 -0.93 8.95
CA GLY A 185 12.26 -1.28 10.11
C GLY A 185 13.71 -1.58 9.73
N ALA A 186 13.93 -2.41 8.70
CA ALA A 186 15.27 -2.71 8.21
C ALA A 186 15.99 -1.45 7.69
N ALA A 187 15.28 -0.59 6.95
CA ALA A 187 15.83 0.68 6.46
C ALA A 187 16.19 1.64 7.61
N VAL A 188 15.33 1.78 8.62
CA VAL A 188 15.61 2.63 9.78
C VAL A 188 16.81 2.11 10.58
N ALA A 189 16.89 0.79 10.81
CA ALA A 189 18.03 0.21 11.51
C ALA A 189 19.35 0.40 10.75
N ALA A 190 19.34 0.25 9.43
CA ALA A 190 20.53 0.38 8.59
C ALA A 190 20.95 1.83 8.34
N CYS A 191 19.99 2.71 8.03
CA CYS A 191 20.28 4.07 7.55
C CYS A 191 20.22 5.12 8.66
N CYS A 192 19.51 4.85 9.75
CA CYS A 192 19.29 5.81 10.83
C CYS A 192 19.80 5.32 12.20
N PRO A 193 20.97 4.67 12.34
CA PRO A 193 21.41 4.12 13.63
C PRO A 193 21.62 5.18 14.72
N HIS A 194 21.77 6.45 14.32
CA HIS A 194 21.91 7.57 15.23
C HIS A 194 20.65 7.83 16.09
N VAL A 195 19.46 7.43 15.63
CA VAL A 195 18.21 7.62 16.39
C VAL A 195 18.14 6.74 17.64
N PHE A 196 18.92 5.65 17.67
CA PHE A 196 18.98 4.72 18.80
C PHE A 196 20.19 4.96 19.71
N ARG A 197 20.97 6.03 19.49
CA ARG A 197 22.13 6.34 20.33
C ARG A 197 21.67 6.97 21.64
N GLY A 198 22.17 6.44 22.75
CA GLY A 198 21.94 7.02 24.09
C GLY A 198 20.60 6.66 24.72
N ILE A 199 19.75 5.90 24.05
CA ILE A 199 18.52 5.34 24.64
C ILE A 199 18.79 3.90 25.11
N GLY A 200 18.24 3.54 26.28
CA GLY A 200 18.29 2.19 26.82
C GLY A 200 16.95 1.45 26.68
N THR A 201 15.85 2.18 26.50
CA THR A 201 14.49 1.64 26.40
C THR A 201 13.71 2.31 25.27
N LEU A 202 12.95 1.51 24.51
CA LEU A 202 12.11 1.96 23.41
C LEU A 202 10.73 1.30 23.50
N VAL A 203 9.67 2.09 23.45
CA VAL A 203 8.31 1.56 23.28
C VAL A 203 7.85 1.78 21.84
N ASP A 204 7.46 0.70 21.18
CA ASP A 204 6.86 0.67 19.85
C ASP A 204 5.33 0.65 19.97
N VAL A 205 4.69 1.82 19.83
CA VAL A 205 3.25 2.01 20.00
C VAL A 205 2.53 1.75 18.67
N GLY A 206 1.52 0.88 18.70
CA GLY A 206 0.94 0.32 17.47
C GLY A 206 1.91 -0.62 16.77
N GLY A 207 2.81 -1.26 17.52
CA GLY A 207 3.90 -2.08 16.99
C GLY A 207 3.45 -3.42 16.39
N GLY A 208 2.16 -3.75 16.47
CA GLY A 208 1.54 -4.95 15.91
C GLY A 208 2.17 -6.22 16.46
N ASN A 209 2.66 -7.07 15.55
CA ASN A 209 3.32 -8.33 15.91
C ASN A 209 4.81 -8.17 16.31
N GLY A 210 5.26 -6.94 16.57
CA GLY A 210 6.62 -6.64 17.02
C GLY A 210 7.70 -6.82 15.95
N THR A 211 7.34 -6.83 14.67
CA THR A 211 8.30 -6.94 13.55
C THR A 211 9.40 -5.87 13.64
N THR A 212 9.04 -4.61 13.89
CA THR A 212 10.04 -3.53 13.95
C THR A 212 10.86 -3.61 15.24
N ALA A 213 10.21 -3.82 16.38
CA ALA A 213 10.88 -4.00 17.67
C ALA A 213 11.95 -5.10 17.60
N ARG A 214 11.66 -6.23 16.94
CA ARG A 214 12.64 -7.30 16.72
C ARG A 214 13.86 -6.84 15.93
N LEU A 215 13.65 -6.16 14.79
CA LEU A 215 14.74 -5.66 13.96
C LEU A 215 15.61 -4.63 14.70
N VAL A 216 14.99 -3.79 15.54
CA VAL A 216 15.71 -2.83 16.38
C VAL A 216 16.50 -3.56 17.47
N ALA A 217 15.91 -4.51 18.17
CA ALA A 217 16.58 -5.28 19.22
C ALA A 217 17.76 -6.11 18.67
N GLU A 218 17.63 -6.66 17.45
CA GLU A 218 18.71 -7.37 16.76
C GLU A 218 19.85 -6.43 16.35
N ALA A 219 19.54 -5.25 15.83
CA ALA A 219 20.53 -4.27 15.38
C ALA A 219 21.19 -3.50 16.53
N PHE A 220 20.46 -3.30 17.64
CA PHE A 220 20.89 -2.53 18.81
C PHE A 220 20.58 -3.30 20.10
N PRO A 221 21.35 -4.35 20.44
CA PRO A 221 21.07 -5.21 21.60
C PRO A 221 21.05 -4.50 22.95
N GLN A 222 21.62 -3.30 23.03
CA GLN A 222 21.58 -2.45 24.22
C GLN A 222 20.21 -1.78 24.45
N VAL A 223 19.33 -1.72 23.43
CA VAL A 223 18.02 -1.07 23.51
C VAL A 223 16.97 -2.13 23.85
N LYS A 224 16.40 -2.05 25.05
CA LYS A 224 15.26 -2.90 25.44
C LYS A 224 14.00 -2.39 24.76
N CYS A 225 13.37 -3.26 23.96
CA CYS A 225 12.16 -2.90 23.22
C CYS A 225 10.91 -3.44 23.93
N THR A 226 9.86 -2.63 23.96
CA THR A 226 8.51 -3.04 24.37
C THR A 226 7.53 -2.71 23.24
N VAL A 227 6.71 -3.65 22.84
CA VAL A 227 5.61 -3.44 21.89
C VAL A 227 4.34 -3.13 22.68
N LEU A 228 3.71 -2.00 22.41
CA LEU A 228 2.37 -1.66 22.90
C LEU A 228 1.38 -1.75 21.74
N ASP A 229 0.37 -2.61 21.88
CA ASP A 229 -0.73 -2.68 20.93
C ASP A 229 -2.02 -3.11 21.63
N LEU A 230 -3.14 -3.17 20.90
CA LEU A 230 -4.42 -3.62 21.43
C LEU A 230 -4.29 -5.05 21.97
N PRO A 231 -5.00 -5.40 23.07
CA PRO A 231 -4.84 -6.70 23.72
C PRO A 231 -4.99 -7.91 22.80
N HIS A 232 -5.92 -7.85 21.84
CA HIS A 232 -6.15 -8.94 20.88
C HIS A 232 -5.03 -9.07 19.84
N VAL A 233 -4.37 -7.96 19.48
CA VAL A 233 -3.22 -7.96 18.54
C VAL A 233 -2.01 -8.60 19.22
N VAL A 234 -1.71 -8.19 20.46
CA VAL A 234 -0.61 -8.77 21.25
C VAL A 234 -0.84 -10.25 21.52
N ALA A 235 -2.08 -10.66 21.81
CA ALA A 235 -2.42 -12.06 22.04
C ALA A 235 -2.22 -12.95 20.80
N ALA A 236 -2.39 -12.39 19.59
CA ALA A 236 -2.20 -13.10 18.32
C ALA A 236 -0.74 -13.07 17.83
N ALA A 237 0.11 -12.21 18.39
CA ALA A 237 1.50 -12.05 17.98
C ALA A 237 2.35 -13.27 18.36
N PRO A 238 3.38 -13.61 17.55
CA PRO A 238 4.33 -14.65 17.92
C PRO A 238 5.14 -14.23 19.15
N LYS A 239 5.34 -15.16 20.09
CA LYS A 239 6.19 -14.92 21.26
C LYS A 239 7.63 -14.68 20.81
N CYS A 240 8.29 -13.70 21.43
CA CYS A 240 9.67 -13.34 21.15
C CYS A 240 10.36 -12.95 22.46
N GLU A 241 11.60 -13.38 22.66
CA GLU A 241 12.40 -13.03 23.85
C GLU A 241 13.17 -11.72 23.68
N LEU A 242 13.21 -11.17 22.46
CA LEU A 242 13.96 -9.95 22.12
C LEU A 242 13.22 -8.66 22.53
N PHE A 243 11.93 -8.74 22.84
CA PHE A 243 11.12 -7.60 23.26
C PHE A 243 9.98 -8.05 24.17
N ASP A 244 9.54 -7.15 25.05
CA ASP A 244 8.33 -7.34 25.84
C ASP A 244 7.10 -6.94 25.02
N ALA A 245 5.96 -7.60 25.21
CA ALA A 245 4.71 -7.24 24.55
C ALA A 245 3.61 -6.92 25.58
N VAL A 246 3.01 -5.74 25.45
CA VAL A 246 2.03 -5.19 26.39
C VAL A 246 0.74 -4.90 25.63
N GLY A 247 -0.34 -5.58 26.02
CA GLY A 247 -1.68 -5.30 25.53
C GLY A 247 -2.29 -4.11 26.26
N GLY A 248 -2.72 -3.07 25.55
CA GLY A 248 -3.28 -1.87 26.16
C GLY A 248 -3.89 -0.89 25.17
N ASP A 249 -4.25 0.29 25.67
CA ASP A 249 -4.73 1.42 24.89
C ASP A 249 -3.77 2.60 25.07
N MET A 250 -3.13 3.03 23.97
CA MET A 250 -2.17 4.13 23.97
C MET A 250 -2.78 5.46 24.41
N PHE A 251 -4.11 5.64 24.28
CA PHE A 251 -4.80 6.84 24.73
C PHE A 251 -5.02 6.86 26.25
N GLN A 252 -4.90 5.71 26.91
CA GLN A 252 -4.99 5.58 28.36
C GLN A 252 -3.60 5.56 29.01
N HIS A 253 -2.70 4.72 28.49
CA HIS A 253 -1.37 4.55 29.05
C HIS A 253 -0.36 4.04 28.02
N ILE A 254 0.81 4.68 27.99
CA ILE A 254 1.99 4.20 27.27
C ILE A 254 3.05 3.84 28.32
N PRO A 255 3.66 2.63 28.28
CA PRO A 255 4.73 2.26 29.20
C PRO A 255 5.87 3.29 29.19
N PRO A 256 6.49 3.61 30.35
CA PRO A 256 7.63 4.51 30.40
C PRO A 256 8.83 3.96 29.62
N ALA A 257 9.44 4.81 28.78
CA ALA A 257 10.68 4.51 28.06
C ALA A 257 11.43 5.80 27.71
N ASP A 258 12.71 5.67 27.35
CA ASP A 258 13.54 6.80 26.91
C ASP A 258 13.06 7.36 25.57
N ALA A 259 12.50 6.51 24.71
CA ALA A 259 11.94 6.88 23.42
C ALA A 259 10.63 6.13 23.12
N VAL A 260 9.76 6.81 22.35
CA VAL A 260 8.53 6.25 21.81
C VAL A 260 8.62 6.26 20.29
N ARG A 261 8.33 5.12 19.67
CA ARG A 261 8.11 5.00 18.23
C ARG A 261 6.61 4.95 17.97
N LEU A 262 6.17 5.78 17.02
CA LEU A 262 4.85 5.77 16.42
C LEU A 262 5.03 5.69 14.90
N LYS A 263 4.31 4.78 14.25
CA LYS A 263 4.35 4.57 12.79
C LYS A 263 2.97 4.81 12.20
#